data_AF-A0A2A7MVR3-F1
#
_entry.id   AF-A0A2A7MVR3-F1
#
_cell.length_a   1.000
_cell.length_b   1.000
_cell.length_c   1.000
_cell.angle_alpha   90.00
_cell.angle_beta   90.00
_cell.angle_gamma   90.00
#
_symmetry.space_group_name_H-M   'P 1'
#
loop_
_entity.id
_entity.type
_entity.pdbx_description
1 polymer ?
#
loop_
_entity_poly.entity_id
_entity_poly.type
_entity_poly.pdbx_seq_one_letter_code
_entity_poly.pdbx_strand_id
1 'polypeptide(L)'
;MSSIPAADDVLDPSEDVYDLPHVAELLGVPVTKVQQQLREGHLVGVRRDGSVVVPKVFFDDTGHIVKSLPGLLVVLHDGGYQNTEIVRWLFTPDPSLTIRRDGSVERQDNARPVDALHSHQAREVVRRAQAMAY
;
A
#
# COMPACT_ATOMS: atom_id res chain seq x y z
N MET A 1 17.54 -19.62 -1.18
CA MET A 1 17.27 -18.19 -0.96
C MET A 1 15.80 -17.94 -1.25
N SER A 2 14.97 -17.80 -0.21
CA SER A 2 13.55 -17.49 -0.42
C SER A 2 13.44 -16.08 -1.00
N SER A 3 12.98 -15.99 -2.26
CA SER A 3 12.76 -14.70 -2.92
C SER A 3 11.82 -13.84 -2.06
N ILE A 4 12.13 -12.57 -1.93
CA ILE A 4 11.23 -11.61 -1.28
C ILE A 4 9.96 -11.53 -2.15
N PRO A 5 8.76 -11.77 -1.58
CA PRO A 5 7.53 -11.63 -2.35
C PRO A 5 7.38 -10.17 -2.75
N ALA A 6 7.18 -9.92 -4.04
CA ALA A 6 6.92 -8.60 -4.58
C ALA A 6 6.03 -8.71 -5.82
N ALA A 7 5.13 -7.75 -5.96
CA ALA A 7 4.31 -7.53 -7.13
C ALA A 7 5.16 -7.18 -8.36
N ASP A 8 4.57 -7.37 -9.54
CA ASP A 8 5.07 -6.75 -10.76
C ASP A 8 4.89 -5.23 -10.69
N ASP A 9 5.72 -4.50 -11.41
CA ASP A 9 5.61 -3.04 -11.49
C ASP A 9 4.43 -2.62 -12.37
N VAL A 10 3.31 -2.37 -11.69
CA VAL A 10 2.05 -1.85 -12.25
C VAL A 10 1.78 -0.41 -11.84
N LEU A 11 2.76 0.22 -11.17
CA LEU A 11 2.67 1.59 -10.72
C LEU A 11 3.06 2.54 -11.86
N ASP A 12 2.59 3.79 -11.80
CA ASP A 12 3.10 4.83 -12.68
C ASP A 12 4.62 5.02 -12.44
N PRO A 13 5.44 5.26 -13.49
CA PRO A 13 6.87 5.50 -13.32
C PRO A 13 7.20 6.70 -12.42
N SER A 14 6.27 7.65 -12.29
CA SER A 14 6.40 8.82 -11.43
C SER A 14 6.03 8.55 -9.96
N GLU A 15 5.53 7.35 -9.62
CA GLU A 15 5.23 7.01 -8.23
C GLU A 15 6.49 6.94 -7.38
N ASP A 16 6.47 7.69 -6.27
CA ASP A 16 7.54 7.70 -5.29
C ASP A 16 7.62 6.35 -4.56
N VAL A 17 8.83 5.79 -4.54
CA VAL A 17 9.13 4.50 -3.93
C VAL A 17 10.39 4.60 -3.06
N TYR A 18 10.47 3.75 -2.05
CA TYR A 18 11.63 3.55 -1.21
C TYR A 18 12.26 2.19 -1.45
N ASP A 19 13.58 2.11 -1.42
CA ASP A 19 14.28 0.83 -1.34
C ASP A 19 14.19 0.23 0.07
N LEU A 20 14.52 -1.06 0.20
CA LEU A 20 14.43 -1.75 1.49
C LEU A 20 15.37 -1.17 2.57
N PRO A 21 16.62 -0.78 2.27
CA PRO A 21 17.47 -0.05 3.22
C PRO A 21 16.82 1.23 3.74
N HIS A 22 16.24 2.06 2.88
CA HIS A 22 15.59 3.30 3.27
C HIS A 22 14.35 3.04 4.13
N VAL A 23 13.53 2.03 3.78
CA VAL A 23 12.39 1.63 4.64
C VAL A 23 12.88 1.17 6.02
N ALA A 24 14.01 0.47 6.09
CA ALA A 24 14.58 0.00 7.34
C ALA A 24 15.04 1.17 8.24
N GLU A 25 15.72 2.15 7.64
CA GLU A 25 16.10 3.40 8.29
C GLU A 25 14.87 4.18 8.79
N LEU A 26 13.86 4.34 7.93
CA LEU A 26 12.62 5.05 8.23
C LEU A 26 11.88 4.43 9.43
N LEU A 27 11.82 3.10 9.50
CA LEU A 27 11.15 2.38 10.58
C LEU A 27 12.03 2.15 11.81
N GLY A 28 13.32 2.47 11.75
CA GLY A 28 14.27 2.19 12.83
C GLY A 28 14.49 0.70 13.11
N VAL A 29 14.40 -0.14 12.08
CA VAL A 29 14.51 -1.62 12.18
C VAL A 29 15.55 -2.15 11.19
N PRO A 30 16.11 -3.37 11.37
CA PRO A 30 16.98 -3.95 10.35
C PRO A 30 16.22 -4.30 9.06
N VAL A 31 16.90 -4.28 7.91
CA VAL A 31 16.33 -4.66 6.60
C VAL A 31 15.67 -6.04 6.62
N THR A 32 16.22 -6.98 7.39
CA THR A 32 15.63 -8.32 7.58
C THR A 32 14.22 -8.27 8.17
N LYS A 33 13.93 -7.29 9.03
CA LYS A 33 12.59 -7.05 9.58
C LYS A 33 11.65 -6.50 8.51
N VAL A 34 12.10 -5.60 7.65
CA VAL A 34 11.31 -5.11 6.50
C VAL A 34 10.97 -6.27 5.56
N GLN A 35 11.94 -7.12 5.23
CA GLN A 35 11.71 -8.31 4.43
C GLN A 35 10.75 -9.29 5.12
N GLN A 36 10.76 -9.38 6.46
CA GLN A 36 9.79 -10.15 7.21
C GLN A 36 8.38 -9.56 7.08
N GLN A 37 8.21 -8.23 7.20
CA GLN A 37 6.91 -7.58 7.00
C GLN A 37 6.32 -7.86 5.61
N LEU A 38 7.16 -7.89 4.57
CA LEU A 38 6.77 -8.28 3.21
C LEU A 38 6.32 -9.74 3.12
N ARG A 39 6.98 -10.64 3.85
CA ARG A 39 6.61 -12.07 3.88
C ARG A 39 5.35 -12.34 4.69
N GLU A 40 5.12 -11.55 5.73
CA GLU A 40 3.94 -11.63 6.61
C GLU A 40 2.72 -10.93 6.00
N GLY A 41 2.86 -10.24 4.88
CA GLY A 41 1.76 -9.51 4.23
C GLY A 41 1.34 -8.23 4.98
N HIS A 42 2.15 -7.76 5.94
CA HIS A 42 1.95 -6.46 6.59
C HIS A 42 2.36 -5.29 5.70
N LEU A 43 3.14 -5.57 4.66
CA LEU A 43 3.59 -4.62 3.65
C LEU A 43 3.62 -5.32 2.30
N VAL A 44 3.45 -4.57 1.21
CA VAL A 44 3.61 -5.09 -0.16
C VAL A 44 4.69 -4.30 -0.89
N GLY A 45 5.58 -5.01 -1.56
CA GLY A 45 6.64 -4.45 -2.38
C GLY A 45 6.39 -4.68 -3.86
N VAL A 46 7.05 -3.90 -4.70
CA VAL A 46 6.98 -3.94 -6.17
C VAL A 46 8.37 -4.18 -6.73
N ARG A 47 8.48 -4.96 -7.81
CA ARG A 47 9.76 -5.21 -8.48
C ARG A 47 9.98 -4.22 -9.62
N ARG A 48 10.70 -3.14 -9.32
CA ARG A 48 11.04 -2.05 -10.24
C ARG A 48 12.54 -2.09 -10.55
N ASP A 49 12.89 -2.08 -11.83
CA ASP A 49 14.29 -2.11 -12.31
C ASP A 49 15.16 -3.22 -11.68
N GLY A 50 14.56 -4.40 -11.49
CA GLY A 50 15.25 -5.58 -10.92
C GLY A 50 15.40 -5.56 -9.39
N SER A 51 14.95 -4.50 -8.71
CA SER A 51 15.01 -4.35 -7.26
C SER A 51 13.61 -4.37 -6.64
N VAL A 52 13.50 -4.80 -5.38
CA VAL A 52 12.25 -4.70 -4.61
C VAL A 52 12.21 -3.33 -3.93
N VAL A 53 11.18 -2.56 -4.25
CA VAL A 53 10.89 -1.25 -3.69
C VAL A 53 9.51 -1.24 -3.04
N VAL A 54 9.26 -0.27 -2.16
CA VAL A 54 8.00 -0.11 -1.44
C VAL A 54 7.45 1.28 -1.74
N PRO A 55 6.18 1.41 -2.14
CA PRO A 55 5.55 2.71 -2.34
C PRO A 55 5.64 3.61 -1.10
N LYS A 56 6.09 4.85 -1.28
CA LYS A 56 6.24 5.83 -0.20
C LYS A 56 4.91 6.12 0.51
N VAL A 57 3.81 6.09 -0.24
CA VAL A 57 2.45 6.30 0.26
C VAL A 57 1.99 5.24 1.29
N PHE A 58 2.74 4.15 1.50
CA PHE A 58 2.45 3.21 2.59
C PHE A 58 2.95 3.67 3.96
N PHE A 59 3.67 4.79 4.02
CA PHE A 59 4.19 5.37 5.24
C PHE A 59 3.53 6.72 5.51
N ASP A 60 3.19 6.97 6.77
CA ASP A 60 2.67 8.25 7.22
C ASP A 60 3.79 9.29 7.41
N ASP A 61 3.41 10.54 7.68
CA ASP A 61 4.34 11.66 7.89
C ASP A 61 5.26 11.46 9.11
N THR A 62 4.95 10.50 10.00
CA THR A 62 5.77 10.17 11.17
C THR A 62 6.78 9.05 10.89
N GLY A 63 6.79 8.51 9.67
CA GLY A 63 7.70 7.45 9.25
C GLY A 63 7.24 6.04 9.65
N HIS A 64 5.98 5.85 10.03
CA HIS A 64 5.42 4.54 10.34
C HIS A 64 4.58 4.00 9.19
N ILE A 65 4.42 2.68 9.12
CA ILE A 65 3.47 2.06 8.19
C ILE A 65 2.06 2.54 8.55
N VAL A 66 1.30 3.00 7.55
CA VAL A 66 -0.07 3.45 7.73
C VAL A 66 -0.89 2.36 8.42
N LYS A 67 -1.49 2.70 9.56
CA LYS A 67 -2.12 1.74 10.49
C LYS A 67 -3.17 0.83 9.83
N SER A 68 -3.90 1.33 8.82
CA SER A 68 -4.92 0.57 8.12
C SER A 68 -4.39 -0.41 7.08
N LEU A 69 -3.14 -0.24 6.62
CA LEU A 69 -2.57 -1.01 5.52
C LEU A 69 -2.47 -2.51 5.84
N PRO A 70 -1.87 -2.97 6.97
CA PRO A 70 -1.75 -4.39 7.25
C PRO A 70 -3.11 -5.11 7.29
N GLY A 71 -4.11 -4.49 7.93
CA GLY A 71 -5.47 -5.05 8.00
C GLY A 71 -6.16 -5.12 6.63
N LEU A 72 -5.94 -4.11 5.77
CA LEU A 72 -6.44 -4.12 4.40
C LEU A 72 -5.80 -5.23 3.56
N LEU A 73 -4.48 -5.42 3.68
CA LEU A 73 -3.75 -6.46 2.95
C LEU A 73 -4.23 -7.86 3.36
N VAL A 74 -4.46 -8.09 4.65
CA VAL A 74 -5.05 -9.35 5.14
C VAL A 74 -6.41 -9.61 4.49
N VAL A 75 -7.32 -8.63 4.48
CA VAL A 75 -8.65 -8.77 3.85
C VAL A 75 -8.54 -9.12 2.37
N LEU A 76 -7.66 -8.44 1.63
CA LEU A 76 -7.48 -8.69 0.21
C LEU A 76 -6.87 -10.08 -0.05
N HIS A 77 -5.90 -10.50 0.76
CA HIS A 77 -5.32 -11.83 0.65
C HIS A 77 -6.32 -12.94 0.99
N ASP A 78 -7.15 -12.75 2.02
CA ASP A 78 -8.23 -13.68 2.36
C ASP A 78 -9.27 -13.78 1.23
N GLY A 79 -9.47 -12.68 0.49
CA GLY A 79 -10.26 -12.64 -0.74
C GLY A 79 -9.58 -13.27 -1.97
N GLY A 80 -8.37 -13.81 -1.83
CA GLY A 80 -7.62 -14.49 -2.90
C GLY A 80 -6.81 -13.57 -3.81
N TYR A 81 -6.70 -12.27 -3.50
CA TYR A 81 -5.95 -11.33 -4.33
C TYR A 81 -4.43 -11.54 -4.19
N GLN A 82 -3.73 -11.53 -5.32
CA GLN A 82 -2.27 -11.58 -5.39
C GLN A 82 -1.66 -10.19 -5.25
N ASN A 83 -0.37 -10.12 -4.86
CA ASN A 83 0.34 -8.84 -4.66
C ASN A 83 0.20 -7.88 -5.84
N THR A 84 0.32 -8.37 -7.09
CA THR A 84 0.18 -7.53 -8.29
C THR A 84 -1.24 -6.97 -8.44
N GLU A 85 -2.28 -7.75 -8.10
CA GLU A 85 -3.68 -7.32 -8.15
C GLU A 85 -3.99 -6.31 -7.04
N ILE A 86 -3.45 -6.54 -5.85
CA ILE A 86 -3.56 -5.62 -4.70
C ILE A 86 -2.94 -4.27 -5.06
N VAL A 87 -1.70 -4.26 -5.55
CA VAL A 87 -1.02 -3.02 -5.94
C VAL A 87 -1.78 -2.33 -7.07
N ARG A 88 -2.22 -3.07 -8.09
CA ARG A 88 -3.03 -2.50 -9.17
C ARG A 88 -4.29 -1.83 -8.62
N TRP A 89 -5.04 -2.52 -7.77
CA TRP A 89 -6.28 -1.99 -7.21
C TRP A 89 -6.04 -0.76 -6.33
N LEU A 90 -5.05 -0.80 -5.44
CA LEU A 90 -4.72 0.30 -4.55
C LEU A 90 -4.39 1.60 -5.30
N PHE A 91 -3.75 1.49 -6.46
CA PHE A 91 -3.28 2.64 -7.25
C PHE A 91 -4.18 2.98 -8.45
N THR A 92 -5.25 2.23 -8.68
CA THR A 92 -6.22 2.56 -9.73
C THR A 92 -7.24 3.58 -9.20
N PRO A 93 -7.42 4.73 -9.87
CA PRO A 93 -8.48 5.69 -9.52
C PRO A 93 -9.86 5.05 -9.62
N ASP A 94 -10.69 5.25 -8.59
CA ASP A 94 -12.06 4.76 -8.55
C ASP A 94 -13.03 5.94 -8.66
N PRO A 95 -13.83 6.06 -9.74
CA PRO A 95 -14.72 7.20 -9.98
C PRO A 95 -15.84 7.31 -8.93
N SER A 96 -16.10 6.24 -8.18
CA SER A 96 -17.07 6.22 -7.08
C SER A 96 -16.44 6.50 -5.71
N LEU A 97 -15.12 6.69 -5.65
CA LEU A 97 -14.38 7.03 -4.43
C LEU A 97 -14.05 8.52 -4.44
N THR A 98 -14.70 9.25 -3.54
CA THR A 98 -14.35 10.65 -3.23
C THR A 98 -13.66 10.69 -1.89
N ILE A 99 -12.50 11.34 -1.83
CA ILE A 99 -11.79 11.58 -0.57
C ILE A 99 -11.68 13.07 -0.26
N ARG A 100 -11.56 13.39 1.03
CA ARG A 100 -11.12 14.70 1.52
C ARG A 100 -9.75 14.58 2.14
N ARG A 101 -8.85 15.49 1.80
CA ARG A 101 -7.56 15.59 2.49
C ARG A 101 -7.80 16.20 3.87
N ASP A 102 -7.14 15.65 4.90
CA ASP A 102 -7.32 16.15 6.27
C ASP A 102 -6.94 17.64 6.35
N GLY A 103 -7.78 18.42 7.04
CA GLY A 103 -7.63 19.88 7.11
C GLY A 103 -8.02 20.67 5.85
N SER A 104 -8.45 20.02 4.76
CA SER A 104 -8.94 20.69 3.54
C SER A 104 -10.45 20.53 3.35
N VAL A 105 -11.08 21.57 2.78
CA VAL A 105 -12.48 21.52 2.34
C VAL A 105 -12.61 20.89 0.95
N GLU A 106 -11.50 20.77 0.23
CA GLU A 106 -11.46 20.25 -1.14
C GLU A 106 -11.76 18.76 -1.17
N ARG A 107 -12.64 18.40 -2.10
CA ARG A 107 -12.99 17.02 -2.42
C ARG A 107 -12.17 16.60 -3.64
N GLN A 108 -11.48 15.47 -3.51
CA GLN A 108 -10.87 14.78 -4.63
C GLN A 108 -11.81 13.65 -5.04
N ASP A 109 -12.56 13.87 -6.13
CA ASP A 109 -13.31 12.82 -6.79
C ASP A 109 -12.37 11.92 -7.61
N ASN A 110 -12.80 10.71 -7.94
CA ASN A 110 -11.99 9.74 -8.66
C ASN A 110 -10.64 9.46 -7.98
N ALA A 111 -10.67 9.29 -6.66
CA ALA A 111 -9.47 9.06 -5.86
C ALA A 111 -9.00 7.61 -5.94
N ARG A 112 -7.72 7.38 -5.64
CA ARG A 112 -7.19 6.02 -5.53
C ARG A 112 -7.42 5.49 -4.11
N PRO A 113 -7.69 4.19 -3.93
CA PRO A 113 -7.82 3.61 -2.59
C PRO A 113 -6.61 3.88 -1.69
N VAL A 114 -5.39 3.93 -2.24
CA VAL A 114 -4.17 4.23 -1.48
C VAL A 114 -4.15 5.64 -0.89
N ASP A 115 -4.74 6.62 -1.58
CA ASP A 115 -4.77 8.02 -1.12
C ASP A 115 -5.70 8.19 0.10
N ALA A 116 -6.70 7.31 0.23
CA ALA A 116 -7.63 7.33 1.35
C ALA A 116 -7.04 6.77 2.65
N LEU A 117 -5.94 5.99 2.58
CA LEU A 117 -5.34 5.30 3.72
C LEU A 117 -4.83 6.27 4.79
N HIS A 118 -4.38 7.46 4.38
CA HIS A 118 -3.85 8.52 5.25
C HIS A 118 -4.92 9.29 6.01
N SER A 119 -6.19 8.93 5.85
CA SER A 119 -7.30 9.66 6.44
C SER A 119 -8.27 8.70 7.15
N HIS A 120 -9.22 9.27 7.89
CA HIS A 120 -10.34 8.52 8.47
C HIS A 120 -11.17 7.73 7.41
N GLN A 121 -10.93 7.97 6.11
CA GLN A 121 -11.60 7.32 4.98
C GLN A 121 -11.00 5.96 4.62
N ALA A 122 -9.92 5.52 5.28
CA ALA A 122 -9.40 4.15 5.15
C ALA A 122 -10.47 3.08 5.42
N ARG A 123 -11.47 3.37 6.27
CA ARG A 123 -12.61 2.47 6.53
C ARG A 123 -13.43 2.16 5.28
N GLU A 124 -13.60 3.13 4.39
CA GLU A 124 -14.32 2.94 3.13
C GLU A 124 -13.53 2.02 2.19
N VAL A 125 -12.21 2.17 2.15
CA VAL A 125 -11.32 1.28 1.38
C VAL A 125 -11.42 -0.16 1.88
N VAL A 126 -11.35 -0.38 3.20
CA VAL A 126 -11.51 -1.71 3.79
C VAL A 126 -12.88 -2.30 3.48
N ARG A 127 -13.96 -1.50 3.58
CA ARG A 127 -15.31 -1.95 3.23
C ARG A 127 -15.41 -2.40 1.77
N ARG A 128 -14.77 -1.68 0.85
CA ARG A 128 -14.72 -2.04 -0.58
C ARG A 128 -13.92 -3.33 -0.81
N ALA A 129 -12.76 -3.47 -0.17
CA ALA A 129 -11.97 -4.69 -0.23
C ALA A 129 -12.77 -5.91 0.26
N GLN A 130 -13.53 -5.76 1.35
CA GLN A 130 -14.42 -6.82 1.85
C GLN A 130 -15.54 -7.15 0.86
N ALA A 131 -16.16 -6.15 0.23
CA ALA A 131 -17.21 -6.36 -0.77
C ALA A 131 -16.70 -7.04 -2.06
N MET A 132 -15.39 -6.98 -2.31
CA MET A 132 -14.73 -7.63 -3.44
C MET A 132 -14.27 -9.06 -3.15
N ALA A 133 -14.32 -9.49 -1.88
CA ALA A 133 -13.88 -10.79 -1.41
C ALA A 133 -15.02 -11.82 -1.23
N TYR A 134 -16.28 -11.40 -1.43
CA TYR A 134 -17.50 -12.22 -1.33
C TYR A 134 -18.30 -12.14 -2.63
#